data_AF-A0A060WQI4-F1
#
_entry.id   AF-A0A060WQI4-F1
#
_cell.length_a   1.000
_cell.length_b   1.000
_cell.length_c   1.000
_cell.angle_alpha   90.00
_cell.angle_beta   90.00
_cell.angle_gamma   90.00
#
_symmetry.space_group_name_H-M   'P 1'
#
loop_
_entity.id
_entity.type
_entity.pdbx_description
1 polymer ?
#
loop_
_entity_poly.entity_id
_entity_poly.type
_entity_poly.pdbx_seq_one_letter_code
_entity_poly.pdbx_strand_id
1 'polypeptide(L)'
;MISTLATFPPFLHKDIIEYLSTSFLPMAILGSTRREGGVPAYVNLSASSMLMIAMQYTSNPVYHCQLLECLMKHKQEVWKDLLYVISYGPSQVKPPAVQMLFHYWPNLKPPGAISEYSGLQYTAWNPIHCQHIECHNAINKPAVKMCIDPTLSVALGDKPPPLYICEECSQRIAGDHSEWLVDVLLPQAEISAICQKKNCSSHVRRAVVTCFSAGCCGRHGNRPVRYCKRCHVNHHSSEVGTAAETHLYQTSPPPINTRECGAEELVCTVEAVISLLKEAEIHAELREFELNRRRQMGLSASHHSLDNIDFDNKEDDQHDQRLLSQFGIWFLVSLCTPSENTPTESLARLVSMVFQWFHSTAYMMDDEVGSLVEKLKPQFVTKWLKTVCDVRFDVMVMCLLPKPVEFARVGGYWDKSCSTVTQLKEGLNRILCLIPYNVISQPLWECFMPEWLEAIRTEVPDQQLKEFREVLSKMFDIELCPLPFSMEEMFGFISCRFSGYPASVQEQALLWLHVLSELDIVVPLQLLIGMFFDGVNSVKELANQRKTRVSDLTGENTEARRVRYRTSHQLYSLHPQSENACYLFTQPAHNVLRTICFLEFGKSVVGLWLFCIQPSHNFLGMVQESCLVAWQHI
;
A
#
# COMPACT_ATOMS: atom_id res chain seq x y z
N MET A 1 -13.83 -15.95 27.67
CA MET A 1 -12.70 -15.84 28.63
C MET A 1 -11.84 -14.65 28.31
N ILE A 2 -11.15 -14.54 27.17
CA ILE A 2 -10.39 -13.33 26.84
C ILE A 2 -11.25 -12.04 26.89
N SER A 3 -12.52 -12.13 26.49
CA SER A 3 -13.48 -11.02 26.56
C SER A 3 -13.72 -10.48 27.98
N THR A 4 -13.37 -11.22 29.04
CA THR A 4 -13.50 -10.72 30.41
C THR A 4 -12.49 -9.61 30.70
N LEU A 5 -11.45 -9.41 29.89
CA LEU A 5 -10.57 -8.23 29.96
C LEU A 5 -11.35 -6.92 29.76
N ALA A 6 -12.45 -6.96 28.99
CA ALA A 6 -13.31 -5.81 28.76
C ALA A 6 -14.19 -5.47 29.98
N THR A 7 -14.47 -6.45 30.84
CA THR A 7 -15.41 -6.31 31.96
C THR A 7 -14.72 -6.26 33.32
N PHE A 8 -13.59 -6.94 33.47
CA PHE A 8 -12.87 -7.04 34.74
C PHE A 8 -11.82 -5.94 34.89
N PRO A 9 -11.60 -5.45 36.13
CA PRO A 9 -10.63 -4.40 36.39
C PRO A 9 -9.20 -4.76 35.94
N PRO A 10 -8.36 -3.76 35.58
CA PRO A 10 -6.99 -3.97 35.11
C PRO A 10 -6.09 -4.83 36.02
N PHE A 11 -6.29 -4.78 37.34
CA PHE A 11 -5.49 -5.58 38.27
C PHE A 11 -5.68 -7.10 38.11
N LEU A 12 -6.79 -7.56 37.52
CA LEU A 12 -7.04 -8.97 37.20
C LEU A 12 -6.52 -9.38 35.82
N HIS A 13 -6.09 -8.43 34.98
CA HIS A 13 -5.67 -8.74 33.60
C HIS A 13 -4.48 -9.70 33.57
N LYS A 14 -3.55 -9.54 34.51
CA LYS A 14 -2.43 -10.47 34.69
C LYS A 14 -2.92 -11.91 34.87
N ASP A 15 -3.80 -12.13 35.84
CA ASP A 15 -4.26 -13.47 36.21
C ASP A 15 -5.06 -14.10 35.06
N ILE A 16 -5.84 -13.30 34.32
CA ILE A 16 -6.59 -13.74 33.14
C ILE A 16 -5.63 -14.19 32.04
N ILE A 17 -4.61 -13.39 31.71
CA ILE A 17 -3.62 -13.71 30.66
C ILE A 17 -2.76 -14.90 31.07
N GLU A 18 -2.34 -14.96 32.33
CA GLU A 18 -1.56 -16.08 32.87
C GLU A 18 -2.39 -17.36 32.83
N TYR A 19 -3.64 -17.35 33.28
CA TYR A 19 -4.53 -18.51 33.18
C TYR A 19 -4.77 -18.95 31.73
N LEU A 20 -4.99 -17.99 30.82
CA LEU A 20 -5.17 -18.28 29.39
C LEU A 20 -3.95 -18.94 28.78
N SER A 21 -2.75 -18.41 29.06
CA SER A 21 -1.50 -18.81 28.41
C SER A 21 -0.86 -20.06 29.04
N THR A 22 -1.16 -20.34 30.31
CA THR A 22 -0.55 -21.45 31.05
C THR A 22 -1.49 -22.63 31.24
N SER A 23 -2.80 -22.39 31.37
CA SER A 23 -3.76 -23.45 31.68
C SER A 23 -4.73 -23.69 30.54
N PHE A 24 -5.50 -22.67 30.15
CA PHE A 24 -6.61 -22.85 29.23
C PHE A 24 -6.17 -23.24 27.81
N LEU A 25 -5.32 -22.44 27.17
CA LEU A 25 -4.87 -22.72 25.79
C LEU A 25 -4.08 -24.03 25.69
N PRO A 26 -3.07 -24.30 26.54
CA PRO A 26 -2.34 -25.57 26.46
C PRO A 26 -3.27 -26.78 26.62
N MET A 27 -4.19 -26.76 27.58
CA MET A 27 -5.12 -27.87 27.79
C MET A 27 -6.16 -27.99 26.68
N ALA A 28 -6.69 -26.88 26.15
CA ALA A 28 -7.64 -26.88 25.04
C ALA A 28 -7.02 -27.46 23.77
N ILE A 29 -5.76 -27.11 23.47
CA ILE A 29 -5.06 -27.58 22.29
C ILE A 29 -4.62 -29.04 22.46
N LEU A 30 -4.01 -29.40 23.59
CA LEU A 30 -3.50 -30.76 23.84
C LEU A 30 -4.59 -31.80 24.06
N GLY A 31 -5.72 -31.40 24.64
CA GLY A 31 -6.89 -32.27 24.77
C GLY A 31 -7.49 -32.66 23.42
N SER A 32 -7.33 -31.80 22.41
CA SER A 32 -7.88 -31.99 21.06
C SER A 32 -6.89 -32.68 20.11
N THR A 33 -5.58 -32.41 20.21
CA THR A 33 -4.56 -33.08 19.37
C THR A 33 -4.54 -34.60 19.55
N ARG A 34 -4.87 -35.11 20.75
CA ARG A 34 -5.01 -36.55 21.00
C ARG A 34 -6.23 -37.20 20.32
N ARG A 35 -7.20 -36.42 19.85
CA ARG A 35 -8.43 -36.92 19.20
C ARG A 35 -8.48 -36.62 17.70
N GLU A 36 -8.02 -35.44 17.27
CA GLU A 36 -8.25 -34.91 15.92
C GLU A 36 -6.95 -34.58 15.15
N GLY A 37 -5.77 -34.71 15.76
CA GLY A 37 -4.49 -34.53 15.05
C GLY A 37 -4.26 -33.11 14.54
N GLY A 38 -4.24 -32.11 15.43
CA GLY A 38 -3.92 -30.72 15.07
C GLY A 38 -4.41 -29.70 16.10
N VAL A 39 -4.12 -28.42 15.88
CA VAL A 39 -4.71 -27.33 16.69
C VAL A 39 -6.22 -27.30 16.43
N PRO A 40 -7.06 -27.33 17.47
CA PRO A 40 -8.51 -27.28 17.28
C PRO A 40 -8.94 -26.04 16.49
N ALA A 41 -9.88 -26.23 15.57
CA ALA A 41 -10.34 -25.20 14.63
C ALA A 41 -10.81 -23.91 15.35
N TYR A 42 -11.49 -24.05 16.50
CA TYR A 42 -11.96 -22.90 17.28
C TYR A 42 -10.80 -22.04 17.83
N VAL A 43 -9.67 -22.65 18.23
CA VAL A 43 -8.47 -21.91 18.67
C VAL A 43 -7.84 -21.19 17.48
N ASN A 44 -7.74 -21.88 16.35
CA ASN A 44 -7.18 -21.29 15.13
C ASN A 44 -7.98 -20.05 14.69
N LEU A 45 -9.31 -20.12 14.71
CA LEU A 45 -10.21 -19.04 14.32
C LEU A 45 -10.26 -17.89 15.36
N SER A 46 -10.07 -18.19 16.65
CA SER A 46 -10.15 -17.17 17.70
C SER A 46 -8.83 -16.45 17.99
N ALA A 47 -7.69 -16.94 17.48
CA ALA A 47 -6.36 -16.42 17.84
C ALA A 47 -6.20 -14.93 17.54
N SER A 48 -6.56 -14.47 16.34
CA SER A 48 -6.55 -13.03 15.98
C SER A 48 -7.41 -12.19 16.92
N SER A 49 -8.64 -12.64 17.23
CA SER A 49 -9.53 -11.93 18.15
C SER A 49 -8.99 -11.92 19.58
N MET A 50 -8.34 -13.00 20.03
CA MET A 50 -7.71 -13.06 21.34
C MET A 50 -6.57 -12.04 21.47
N LEU A 51 -5.69 -11.98 20.45
CA LEU A 51 -4.62 -10.99 20.39
C LEU A 51 -5.17 -9.57 20.34
N MET A 52 -6.18 -9.33 19.49
CA MET A 52 -6.85 -8.03 19.38
C MET A 52 -7.43 -7.57 20.72
N ILE A 53 -8.19 -8.42 21.41
CA ILE A 53 -8.80 -8.08 22.71
C ILE A 53 -7.73 -7.85 23.77
N ALA A 54 -6.66 -8.66 23.80
CA ALA A 54 -5.55 -8.43 24.72
C ALA A 54 -4.92 -7.05 24.48
N MET A 55 -4.56 -6.73 23.23
CA MET A 55 -3.96 -5.43 22.87
C MET A 55 -4.91 -4.25 23.09
N GLN A 56 -6.22 -4.48 22.97
CA GLN A 56 -7.25 -3.45 23.15
C GLN A 56 -7.44 -3.04 24.61
N TYR A 57 -7.30 -3.98 25.55
CA TYR A 57 -7.64 -3.75 26.96
C TYR A 57 -6.45 -3.74 27.91
N THR A 58 -5.27 -4.20 27.47
CA THR A 58 -4.03 -4.04 28.21
C THR A 58 -2.95 -3.41 27.35
N SER A 59 -2.21 -2.45 27.91
CA SER A 59 -1.05 -1.81 27.30
C SER A 59 0.27 -2.51 27.68
N ASN A 60 0.23 -3.58 28.48
CA ASN A 60 1.45 -4.21 29.00
C ASN A 60 2.04 -5.19 27.95
N PRO A 61 3.22 -4.88 27.37
CA PRO A 61 3.81 -5.71 26.31
C PRO A 61 4.19 -7.11 26.80
N VAL A 62 4.42 -7.29 28.10
CA VAL A 62 4.71 -8.59 28.72
C VAL A 62 3.53 -9.55 28.55
N TYR A 63 2.30 -9.06 28.72
CA TYR A 63 1.08 -9.87 28.59
C TYR A 63 0.82 -10.25 27.14
N HIS A 64 1.07 -9.33 26.20
CA HIS A 64 0.94 -9.61 24.78
C HIS A 64 1.96 -10.67 24.33
N CYS A 65 3.22 -10.52 24.74
CA CYS A 65 4.29 -11.46 24.42
C CYS A 65 4.03 -12.85 25.01
N GLN A 66 3.56 -12.93 26.27
CA GLN A 66 3.21 -14.22 26.90
C GLN A 66 2.12 -14.96 26.11
N LEU A 67 1.07 -14.24 25.70
CA LEU A 67 -0.02 -14.82 24.90
C LEU A 67 0.45 -15.25 23.51
N LEU A 68 1.25 -14.41 22.82
CA LEU A 68 1.77 -14.72 21.49
C LEU A 68 2.74 -15.90 21.52
N GLU A 69 3.66 -15.96 22.47
CA GLU A 69 4.59 -17.08 22.62
C GLU A 69 3.87 -18.39 22.93
N CYS A 70 2.79 -18.34 23.72
CA CYS A 70 1.90 -19.49 23.94
C CYS A 70 1.29 -19.97 22.61
N LEU A 71 0.76 -19.05 21.80
CA LEU A 71 0.22 -19.40 20.48
C LEU A 71 1.31 -19.96 19.55
N MET A 72 2.48 -19.33 19.46
CA MET A 72 3.59 -19.77 18.59
C MET A 72 4.16 -21.14 18.95
N LYS A 73 3.99 -21.57 20.21
CA LYS A 73 4.35 -22.92 20.68
C LYS A 73 3.39 -24.01 20.20
N HIS A 74 2.18 -23.64 19.79
CA HIS A 74 1.13 -24.60 19.46
C HIS A 74 0.58 -24.47 18.03
N LYS A 75 0.61 -23.28 17.44
CA LYS A 75 0.06 -22.93 16.13
C LYS A 75 1.17 -22.45 15.19
N GLN A 76 1.17 -22.92 13.94
CA GLN A 76 2.06 -22.38 12.90
C GLN A 76 1.51 -21.07 12.34
N GLU A 77 2.38 -20.26 11.74
CA GLU A 77 1.99 -19.05 10.99
C GLU A 77 1.21 -18.02 11.82
N VAL A 78 1.56 -17.85 13.10
CA VAL A 78 0.90 -16.87 14.00
C VAL A 78 1.07 -15.43 13.50
N TRP A 79 2.03 -15.19 12.60
CA TRP A 79 2.12 -13.91 11.87
C TRP A 79 0.83 -13.58 11.12
N LYS A 80 0.05 -14.57 10.65
CA LYS A 80 -1.28 -14.36 10.03
C LYS A 80 -2.22 -13.70 11.02
N ASP A 81 -2.26 -14.21 12.26
CA ASP A 81 -3.13 -13.66 13.31
C ASP A 81 -2.76 -12.20 13.61
N LEU A 82 -1.47 -11.87 13.65
CA LEU A 82 -1.00 -10.49 13.79
C LEU A 82 -1.36 -9.61 12.58
N LEU A 83 -1.19 -10.11 11.34
CA LEU A 83 -1.61 -9.36 10.15
C LEU A 83 -3.11 -9.10 10.14
N TYR A 84 -3.94 -10.04 10.61
CA TYR A 84 -5.37 -9.84 10.79
C TYR A 84 -5.67 -8.71 11.78
N VAL A 85 -4.96 -8.66 12.91
CA VAL A 85 -5.09 -7.56 13.89
C VAL A 85 -4.67 -6.23 13.26
N ILE A 86 -3.59 -6.19 12.47
CA ILE A 86 -3.12 -4.98 11.81
C ILE A 86 -4.10 -4.51 10.72
N SER A 87 -4.65 -5.43 9.94
CA SER A 87 -5.54 -5.15 8.82
C SER A 87 -6.89 -4.61 9.29
N TYR A 88 -7.49 -5.23 10.29
CA TYR A 88 -8.90 -5.00 10.66
C TYR A 88 -9.10 -4.53 12.10
N GLY A 89 -8.04 -4.46 12.91
CA GLY A 89 -8.12 -3.94 14.27
C GLY A 89 -8.23 -2.41 14.30
N PRO A 90 -8.84 -1.85 15.36
CA PRO A 90 -8.89 -0.39 15.56
C PRO A 90 -7.48 0.22 15.73
N SER A 91 -7.33 1.52 15.49
CA SER A 91 -6.01 2.19 15.49
C SER A 91 -5.17 1.94 16.75
N GLN A 92 -5.79 1.86 17.94
CA GLN A 92 -5.10 1.61 19.20
C GLN A 92 -4.45 0.22 19.35
N VAL A 93 -4.89 -0.80 18.61
CA VAL A 93 -4.27 -2.15 18.68
C VAL A 93 -3.15 -2.33 17.65
N LYS A 94 -3.04 -1.45 16.67
CA LYS A 94 -2.03 -1.55 15.61
C LYS A 94 -0.60 -1.38 16.13
N PRO A 95 -0.27 -0.41 17.03
CA PRO A 95 1.07 -0.27 17.57
C PRO A 95 1.61 -1.55 18.22
N PRO A 96 0.96 -2.17 19.24
CA PRO A 96 1.49 -3.37 19.86
C PRO A 96 1.55 -4.56 18.87
N ALA A 97 0.58 -4.70 17.97
CA ALA A 97 0.57 -5.76 16.96
C ALA A 97 1.78 -5.68 16.01
N VAL A 98 2.06 -4.49 15.48
CA VAL A 98 3.20 -4.25 14.59
C VAL A 98 4.52 -4.42 15.33
N GLN A 99 4.65 -3.84 16.53
CA GLN A 99 5.87 -3.95 17.34
C GLN A 99 6.21 -5.42 17.62
N MET A 100 5.22 -6.24 17.97
CA MET A 100 5.41 -7.68 18.18
C MET A 100 5.79 -8.41 16.90
N LEU A 101 5.14 -8.10 15.78
CA LEU A 101 5.49 -8.73 14.50
C LEU A 101 6.95 -8.44 14.13
N PHE A 102 7.39 -7.19 14.22
CA PHE A 102 8.79 -6.84 13.90
C PHE A 102 9.78 -7.37 14.95
N HIS A 103 9.37 -7.56 16.20
CA HIS A 103 10.19 -8.18 17.23
C HIS A 103 10.47 -9.66 16.91
N TYR A 104 9.44 -10.47 16.67
CA TYR A 104 9.59 -11.92 16.42
C TYR A 104 10.01 -12.25 14.98
N TRP A 105 9.69 -11.38 14.01
CA TRP A 105 10.10 -11.48 12.61
C TRP A 105 10.93 -10.27 12.14
N PRO A 106 12.15 -10.06 12.70
CA PRO A 106 12.97 -8.88 12.41
C PRO A 106 13.42 -8.79 10.94
N ASN A 107 13.23 -9.86 10.16
CA ASN A 107 13.56 -9.86 8.74
C ASN A 107 12.61 -9.03 7.88
N LEU A 108 11.44 -8.68 8.41
CA LEU A 108 10.48 -7.78 7.76
C LEU A 108 10.98 -6.33 7.71
N LYS A 109 11.99 -5.98 8.50
CA LYS A 109 12.65 -4.67 8.40
C LYS A 109 13.53 -4.64 7.14
N PRO A 110 13.29 -3.71 6.19
CA PRO A 110 14.13 -3.59 4.99
C PRO A 110 15.58 -3.28 5.35
N PRO A 111 16.56 -3.82 4.60
CA PRO A 111 17.96 -3.48 4.79
C PRO A 111 18.19 -1.99 4.50
N GLY A 112 19.00 -1.34 5.33
CA GLY A 112 19.32 0.07 5.19
C GLY A 112 18.22 1.03 5.64
N ALA A 113 17.13 0.55 6.26
CA ALA A 113 16.14 1.41 6.91
C ALA A 113 16.82 2.31 7.95
N ILE A 114 16.80 3.61 7.69
CA ILE A 114 17.28 4.64 8.61
C ILE A 114 16.16 4.78 9.61
N SER A 115 16.31 4.15 10.76
CA SER A 115 15.24 4.15 11.75
C SER A 115 15.86 4.05 13.13
N GLU A 116 15.59 5.08 13.92
CA GLU A 116 15.82 5.16 15.35
C GLU A 116 14.85 4.27 16.15
N TYR A 117 13.99 3.51 15.45
CA TYR A 117 13.11 2.52 16.06
C TYR A 117 13.92 1.53 16.87
N SER A 118 13.80 1.65 18.19
CA SER A 118 14.52 0.91 19.21
C SER A 118 14.00 -0.52 19.40
N GLY A 119 12.99 -0.93 18.63
CA GLY A 119 12.33 -2.22 18.80
C GLY A 119 11.34 -2.22 19.96
N LEU A 120 10.63 -3.33 20.12
CA LEU A 120 9.85 -3.58 21.33
C LEU A 120 10.80 -3.70 22.54
N GLN A 121 10.74 -2.75 23.46
CA GLN A 121 11.49 -2.79 24.72
C GLN A 121 10.60 -3.36 25.82
N TYR A 122 10.94 -4.57 26.31
CA TYR A 122 10.21 -5.18 27.41
C TYR A 122 11.11 -6.12 28.23
N THR A 123 10.72 -6.36 29.47
CA THR A 123 11.28 -7.44 30.28
C THR A 123 10.48 -8.71 30.03
N ALA A 124 11.15 -9.82 29.73
CA ALA A 124 10.45 -11.08 29.51
C ALA A 124 9.56 -11.47 30.71
N TRP A 125 8.43 -12.12 30.40
CA TRP A 125 7.55 -12.65 31.43
C TRP A 125 8.28 -13.69 32.29
N ASN A 126 7.88 -13.81 33.55
CA ASN A 126 8.58 -14.71 34.47
C ASN A 126 8.25 -16.17 34.15
N PRO A 127 9.26 -17.07 34.08
CA PRO A 127 9.01 -18.50 33.98
C PRO A 127 8.11 -19.00 35.10
N ILE A 128 7.24 -19.95 34.77
CA ILE A 128 6.50 -20.70 35.77
C ILE A 128 7.51 -21.56 36.52
N HIS A 129 7.44 -21.56 37.84
CA HIS A 129 8.34 -22.34 38.69
C HIS A 129 7.75 -23.72 39.01
N CYS A 130 8.60 -24.64 39.46
CA CYS A 130 8.18 -25.99 39.82
C CYS A 130 7.05 -25.94 40.86
N GLN A 131 6.01 -26.75 40.63
CA GLN A 131 4.81 -26.79 41.46
C GLN A 131 4.67 -28.11 42.24
N HIS A 132 5.68 -28.98 42.16
CA HIS A 132 5.72 -30.23 42.92
C HIS A 132 5.95 -29.91 44.41
N ILE A 133 5.07 -30.41 45.29
CA ILE A 133 5.05 -30.08 46.73
C ILE A 133 6.37 -30.43 47.42
N GLU A 134 6.98 -31.55 47.04
CA GLU A 134 8.28 -32.00 47.60
C GLU A 134 9.51 -31.53 46.78
N CYS A 135 9.35 -30.52 45.91
CA CYS A 135 10.48 -29.99 45.15
C CYS A 135 11.42 -29.20 46.05
N HIS A 136 12.68 -29.61 46.10
CA HIS A 136 13.73 -28.88 46.80
C HIS A 136 14.01 -27.56 46.07
N ASN A 137 13.72 -26.44 46.72
CA ASN A 137 13.88 -25.07 46.20
C ASN A 137 13.06 -24.78 44.93
N ALA A 138 11.75 -25.04 45.00
CA ALA A 138 10.79 -24.76 43.92
C ALA A 138 10.87 -23.32 43.37
N ILE A 139 11.08 -22.33 44.25
CA ILE A 139 11.08 -20.89 43.93
C ILE A 139 12.16 -20.51 42.88
N ASN A 140 13.28 -21.23 42.82
CA ASN A 140 14.38 -20.92 41.88
C ASN A 140 14.49 -21.94 40.74
N LYS A 141 13.56 -22.89 40.64
CA LYS A 141 13.58 -23.95 39.62
C LYS A 141 12.47 -23.71 38.59
N PRO A 142 12.77 -23.15 37.42
CA PRO A 142 11.78 -22.98 36.37
C PRO A 142 11.27 -24.36 35.90
N ALA A 143 9.98 -24.41 35.58
CA ALA A 143 9.35 -25.57 35.01
C ALA A 143 9.73 -25.72 33.54
N VAL A 144 10.06 -26.94 33.16
CA VAL A 144 10.46 -27.30 31.79
C VAL A 144 9.58 -28.41 31.22
N LYS A 145 8.76 -29.03 32.08
CA LYS A 145 7.69 -29.95 31.71
C LYS A 145 6.39 -29.52 32.38
N MET A 146 5.27 -29.83 31.77
CA MET A 146 3.95 -29.79 32.37
C MET A 146 3.30 -31.17 32.27
N CYS A 147 2.73 -31.63 33.38
CA CYS A 147 1.97 -32.87 33.45
C CYS A 147 0.49 -32.56 33.23
N ILE A 148 -0.14 -33.25 32.29
CA ILE A 148 -1.57 -33.11 32.01
C ILE A 148 -2.43 -34.21 32.65
N ASP A 149 -1.80 -35.18 33.34
CA ASP A 149 -2.50 -36.25 34.03
C ASP A 149 -3.17 -35.74 35.33
N PRO A 150 -4.50 -35.92 35.49
CA PRO A 150 -5.22 -35.47 36.69
C PRO A 150 -4.74 -36.12 37.97
N THR A 151 -4.42 -37.42 37.95
CA THR A 151 -4.04 -38.17 39.16
C THR A 151 -2.69 -37.68 39.69
N LEU A 152 -1.70 -37.54 38.81
CA LEU A 152 -0.38 -37.01 39.16
C LEU A 152 -0.43 -35.54 39.56
N SER A 153 -1.26 -34.73 38.91
CA SER A 153 -1.39 -33.30 39.24
C SER A 153 -1.91 -33.09 40.66
N VAL A 154 -2.91 -33.86 41.07
CA VAL A 154 -3.45 -33.84 42.44
C VAL A 154 -2.43 -34.44 43.42
N ALA A 155 -1.87 -35.61 43.12
CA ALA A 155 -0.97 -36.31 44.05
C ALA A 155 0.33 -35.54 44.33
N LEU A 156 0.91 -34.88 43.33
CA LEU A 156 2.23 -34.24 43.44
C LEU A 156 2.16 -32.72 43.63
N GLY A 157 1.01 -32.10 43.33
CA GLY A 157 0.85 -30.65 43.28
C GLY A 157 -0.39 -30.08 43.96
N ASP A 158 -1.29 -30.92 44.48
CA ASP A 158 -2.55 -30.55 45.13
C ASP A 158 -3.37 -29.53 44.31
N LYS A 159 -3.42 -29.75 42.98
CA LYS A 159 -4.09 -28.86 42.04
C LYS A 159 -4.57 -29.61 40.79
N PRO A 160 -5.55 -29.10 40.05
CA PRO A 160 -5.92 -29.66 38.75
C PRO A 160 -4.79 -29.46 37.71
N PRO A 161 -4.76 -30.28 36.64
CA PRO A 161 -3.84 -30.07 35.53
C PRO A 161 -3.97 -28.67 34.88
N PRO A 162 -2.90 -28.13 34.26
CA PRO A 162 -1.58 -28.74 34.16
C PRO A 162 -0.70 -28.51 35.40
N LEU A 163 0.02 -29.55 35.84
CA LEU A 163 1.04 -29.44 36.89
C LEU A 163 2.40 -29.13 36.28
N TYR A 164 2.96 -27.96 36.59
CA TYR A 164 4.28 -27.54 36.09
C TYR A 164 5.42 -28.06 36.95
N ILE A 165 6.42 -28.69 36.35
CA ILE A 165 7.52 -29.32 37.06
C ILE A 165 8.89 -29.02 36.43
N CYS A 166 9.92 -28.92 37.28
CA CYS A 166 11.30 -28.74 36.83
C CYS A 166 11.89 -30.04 36.27
N GLU A 167 13.07 -29.93 35.64
CA GLU A 167 13.78 -31.04 35.02
C GLU A 167 13.96 -32.22 35.99
N GLU A 168 14.48 -31.95 37.19
CA GLU A 168 14.72 -32.98 38.22
C GLU A 168 13.44 -33.70 38.67
N CYS A 169 12.35 -32.96 38.89
CA CYS A 169 11.07 -33.55 39.26
C CYS A 169 10.47 -34.36 38.11
N SER A 170 10.64 -33.88 36.87
CA SER A 170 10.16 -34.60 35.69
C SER A 170 10.86 -35.94 35.49
N GLN A 171 12.17 -36.01 35.73
CA GLN A 171 12.94 -37.26 35.61
C GLN A 171 12.49 -38.32 36.63
N ARG A 172 11.96 -37.92 37.78
CA ARG A 172 11.39 -38.85 38.78
C ARG A 172 10.03 -39.41 38.35
N ILE A 173 9.31 -38.72 37.48
CA ILE A 173 7.96 -39.07 37.00
C ILE A 173 8.01 -39.77 35.63
N ALA A 174 9.01 -39.46 34.80
CA ALA A 174 9.13 -39.84 33.39
C ALA A 174 9.25 -41.35 33.10
N GLY A 175 9.07 -42.25 34.07
CA GLY A 175 8.97 -43.69 33.83
C GLY A 175 7.73 -44.04 32.99
N ASP A 176 6.74 -44.69 33.58
CA ASP A 176 5.52 -45.12 32.87
C ASP A 176 4.62 -43.94 32.43
N HIS A 177 4.92 -42.71 32.87
CA HIS A 177 4.09 -41.52 32.64
C HIS A 177 4.66 -40.52 31.62
N SER A 178 5.71 -40.88 30.87
CA SER A 178 6.34 -40.00 29.87
C SER A 178 5.36 -39.39 28.86
N GLU A 179 4.32 -40.13 28.47
CA GLU A 179 3.30 -39.68 27.52
C GLU A 179 2.42 -38.52 28.04
N TRP A 180 2.38 -38.30 29.35
CA TRP A 180 1.62 -37.24 30.02
C TRP A 180 2.45 -35.99 30.30
N LEU A 181 3.76 -36.04 30.03
CA LEU A 181 4.68 -34.93 30.20
C LEU A 181 4.88 -34.19 28.88
N VAL A 182 4.54 -32.91 28.87
CA VAL A 182 4.69 -32.05 27.70
C VAL A 182 5.74 -30.98 28.00
N ASP A 183 6.63 -30.74 27.05
CA ASP A 183 7.67 -29.71 27.19
C ASP A 183 7.11 -28.30 27.37
N VAL A 184 7.77 -27.53 28.23
CA VAL A 184 7.49 -26.13 28.51
C VAL A 184 8.70 -25.32 28.11
N LEU A 185 8.49 -24.36 27.23
CA LEU A 185 9.53 -23.44 26.81
C LEU A 185 9.57 -22.23 27.73
N LEU A 186 10.78 -21.73 27.94
CA LEU A 186 11.05 -20.50 28.65
C LEU A 186 10.84 -19.29 27.73
N PRO A 187 10.48 -18.13 28.30
CA PRO A 187 10.24 -16.88 27.56
C PRO A 187 11.35 -16.52 26.56
N GLN A 188 11.03 -15.87 25.44
CA GLN A 188 12.05 -15.46 24.47
C GLN A 188 12.23 -13.93 24.40
N ALA A 189 12.96 -13.37 25.37
CA ALA A 189 13.22 -11.93 25.45
C ALA A 189 14.03 -11.38 24.26
N GLU A 190 15.07 -12.12 23.83
CA GLU A 190 16.00 -11.68 22.80
C GLU A 190 15.87 -12.52 21.53
N ILE A 191 15.62 -11.84 20.41
CA ILE A 191 15.38 -12.48 19.12
C ILE A 191 16.64 -12.39 18.25
N SER A 192 17.43 -13.45 18.22
CA SER A 192 18.70 -13.45 17.48
C SER A 192 18.49 -13.29 15.97
N ALA A 193 19.12 -12.30 15.33
CA ALA A 193 19.10 -12.14 13.87
C ALA A 193 19.99 -13.16 13.13
N ILE A 194 20.81 -13.93 13.86
CA ILE A 194 21.81 -14.87 13.32
C ILE A 194 21.45 -16.30 13.76
N CYS A 195 21.74 -17.26 12.90
CA CYS A 195 21.53 -18.68 13.14
C CYS A 195 22.21 -19.13 14.44
N GLN A 196 21.44 -19.75 15.33
CA GLN A 196 21.90 -20.19 16.64
C GLN A 196 22.46 -21.62 16.64
N LYS A 197 22.47 -22.31 15.49
CA LYS A 197 23.11 -23.63 15.37
C LYS A 197 24.63 -23.49 15.58
N LYS A 198 25.17 -24.13 16.64
CA LYS A 198 26.59 -24.07 17.02
C LYS A 198 27.57 -24.33 15.85
N ASN A 199 27.25 -25.28 14.98
CA ASN A 199 28.09 -25.64 13.82
C ASN A 199 27.46 -25.20 12.48
N CYS A 200 27.02 -23.94 12.38
CA CYS A 200 26.44 -23.39 11.15
C CYS A 200 27.50 -23.21 10.05
N SER A 201 27.46 -24.07 9.03
CA SER A 201 28.33 -24.00 7.84
C SER A 201 27.79 -23.12 6.71
N SER A 202 26.73 -22.34 6.97
CA SER A 202 26.15 -21.44 5.97
C SER A 202 26.97 -20.17 5.85
N HIS A 203 27.25 -19.74 4.62
CA HIS A 203 27.81 -18.41 4.34
C HIS A 203 26.80 -17.30 4.69
N VAL A 204 25.51 -17.54 4.42
CA VAL A 204 24.41 -16.66 4.83
C VAL A 204 23.86 -17.16 6.17
N ARG A 205 24.32 -16.56 7.26
CA ARG A 205 23.93 -16.96 8.63
C ARG A 205 22.68 -16.27 9.15
N ARG A 206 22.04 -15.41 8.37
CA ARG A 206 20.78 -14.73 8.75
C ARG A 206 19.72 -15.75 9.15
N ALA A 207 19.18 -15.62 10.36
CA ALA A 207 18.13 -16.50 10.85
C ALA A 207 16.77 -16.11 10.27
N VAL A 208 16.01 -17.09 9.77
CA VAL A 208 14.74 -16.89 9.04
C VAL A 208 13.60 -17.77 9.55
N VAL A 209 13.91 -18.78 10.37
CA VAL A 209 12.92 -19.68 10.98
C VAL A 209 13.18 -19.76 12.48
N THR A 210 12.12 -19.75 13.29
CA THR A 210 12.17 -19.98 14.75
C THR A 210 11.48 -21.30 15.06
N CYS A 211 12.18 -22.26 15.64
CA CYS A 211 11.65 -23.56 16.02
C CYS A 211 11.27 -23.59 17.51
N PHE A 212 10.08 -24.12 17.80
CA PHE A 212 9.49 -24.28 19.12
C PHE A 212 9.40 -25.76 19.53
N SER A 213 9.99 -26.69 18.77
CA SER A 213 10.00 -28.11 19.14
C SER A 213 10.94 -28.38 20.32
N ALA A 214 10.53 -29.26 21.23
CA ALA A 214 11.29 -29.61 22.42
C ALA A 214 12.71 -30.12 22.09
N GLY A 215 12.83 -31.01 21.10
CA GLY A 215 14.13 -31.56 20.67
C GLY A 215 15.11 -30.49 20.18
N CYS A 216 14.62 -29.44 19.53
CA CYS A 216 15.42 -28.28 19.13
C CYS A 216 15.75 -27.36 20.32
N CYS A 217 14.78 -27.09 21.18
CA CYS A 217 14.90 -26.12 22.28
C CYS A 217 15.72 -26.63 23.47
N GLY A 218 15.70 -27.94 23.75
CA GLY A 218 16.39 -28.52 24.91
C GLY A 218 17.90 -28.23 24.94
N ARG A 219 18.54 -28.17 23.76
CA ARG A 219 19.97 -27.83 23.62
C ARG A 219 20.28 -26.34 23.77
N HIS A 220 19.24 -25.52 23.88
CA HIS A 220 19.26 -24.05 23.97
C HIS A 220 18.59 -23.56 25.26
N GLY A 221 18.67 -24.35 26.34
CA GLY A 221 18.13 -23.96 27.65
C GLY A 221 16.61 -23.84 27.66
N ASN A 222 15.92 -24.71 26.91
CA ASN A 222 14.47 -24.72 26.76
C ASN A 222 13.88 -23.42 26.22
N ARG A 223 14.64 -22.67 25.42
CA ARG A 223 14.15 -21.48 24.70
C ARG A 223 14.02 -21.80 23.22
N PRO A 224 13.07 -21.16 22.50
CA PRO A 224 12.94 -21.36 21.07
C PRO A 224 14.23 -20.95 20.35
N VAL A 225 14.54 -21.65 19.25
CA VAL A 225 15.83 -21.56 18.57
C VAL A 225 15.66 -21.12 17.13
N ARG A 226 16.50 -20.20 16.68
CA ARG A 226 16.44 -19.63 15.34
C ARG A 226 17.49 -20.22 14.40
N TYR A 227 17.07 -20.54 13.18
CA TYR A 227 17.90 -21.15 12.14
C TYR A 227 17.94 -20.31 10.86
N CYS A 228 19.09 -20.30 10.18
CA CYS A 228 19.15 -19.85 8.79
C CYS A 228 18.50 -20.87 7.85
N LYS A 229 18.17 -20.46 6.62
CA LYS A 229 17.46 -21.28 5.63
C LYS A 229 18.11 -22.66 5.46
N ARG A 230 19.45 -22.72 5.28
CA ARG A 230 20.19 -23.98 5.13
C ARG A 230 20.11 -24.88 6.36
N CYS A 231 20.23 -24.31 7.56
CA CYS A 231 20.15 -25.10 8.79
C CYS A 231 18.73 -25.62 9.04
N HIS A 232 17.71 -24.81 8.71
CA HIS A 232 16.33 -25.23 8.78
C HIS A 232 16.06 -26.40 7.84
N VAL A 233 16.39 -26.29 6.55
CA VAL A 233 16.22 -27.39 5.59
C VAL A 233 16.96 -28.63 6.08
N ASN A 234 18.25 -28.54 6.42
CA ASN A 234 19.02 -29.73 6.84
C ASN A 234 18.49 -30.41 8.11
N HIS A 235 17.86 -29.69 9.03
CA HIS A 235 17.31 -30.26 10.27
C HIS A 235 15.86 -30.72 10.15
N HIS A 236 15.07 -30.08 9.27
CA HIS A 236 13.62 -30.26 9.21
C HIS A 236 13.15 -30.89 7.88
N SER A 237 14.00 -31.06 6.86
CA SER A 237 13.61 -31.64 5.57
C SER A 237 13.68 -33.18 5.52
N SER A 238 14.04 -33.85 6.62
CA SER A 238 14.14 -35.33 6.68
C SER A 238 12.86 -35.99 7.22
N GLU A 239 11.74 -35.26 7.34
CA GLU A 239 10.46 -35.72 7.87
C GLU A 239 9.66 -36.62 6.89
N VAL A 240 10.33 -37.45 6.10
CA VAL A 240 9.69 -38.49 5.27
C VAL A 240 9.93 -39.85 5.92
N GLY A 241 9.25 -40.09 7.05
CA GLY A 241 9.30 -41.37 7.77
C GLY A 241 8.31 -41.40 8.92
N THR A 242 7.71 -42.56 9.18
CA THR A 242 6.63 -42.81 10.16
C THR A 242 7.01 -42.61 11.64
N ALA A 243 8.21 -42.06 11.91
CA ALA A 243 8.75 -41.80 13.26
C ALA A 243 9.38 -40.39 13.38
N ALA A 244 9.03 -39.46 12.49
CA ALA A 244 9.50 -38.08 12.56
C ALA A 244 8.71 -37.31 13.64
N GLU A 245 9.42 -36.76 14.64
CA GLU A 245 8.85 -35.72 15.51
C GLU A 245 8.39 -34.56 14.63
N THR A 246 7.10 -34.22 14.64
CA THR A 246 6.58 -33.05 13.92
C THR A 246 7.10 -31.79 14.60
N HIS A 247 8.08 -31.11 14.00
CA HIS A 247 8.60 -29.87 14.57
C HIS A 247 7.63 -28.71 14.32
N LEU A 248 7.26 -27.99 15.39
CA LEU A 248 6.56 -26.72 15.23
C LEU A 248 7.57 -25.58 15.04
N TYR A 249 7.42 -24.83 13.96
CA TYR A 249 8.27 -23.68 13.67
C TYR A 249 7.49 -22.53 13.04
N GLN A 250 8.01 -21.31 13.20
CA GLN A 250 7.49 -20.08 12.61
C GLN A 250 8.40 -19.64 11.46
N THR A 251 7.80 -19.48 10.28
CA THR A 251 8.40 -18.86 9.09
C THR A 251 7.97 -17.41 8.97
N SER A 252 8.64 -16.63 8.10
CA SER A 252 8.20 -15.27 7.76
C SER A 252 7.00 -15.31 6.80
N PRO A 253 6.12 -14.29 6.82
CA PRO A 253 5.10 -14.10 5.80
C PRO A 253 5.72 -14.19 4.38
N PRO A 254 5.10 -14.93 3.44
CA PRO A 254 5.59 -15.02 2.07
C PRO A 254 5.33 -13.69 1.32
N PRO A 255 6.23 -13.26 0.43
CA PRO A 255 5.96 -12.11 -0.45
C PRO A 255 4.79 -12.40 -1.40
N ILE A 256 4.00 -11.37 -1.72
CA ILE A 256 2.73 -11.50 -2.47
C ILE A 256 2.89 -11.98 -3.91
N ASN A 257 4.10 -11.86 -4.46
CA ASN A 257 4.44 -12.29 -5.82
C ASN A 257 4.94 -13.74 -5.89
N THR A 258 4.96 -14.46 -4.77
CA THR A 258 5.42 -15.85 -4.69
C THR A 258 4.25 -16.82 -4.69
N ARG A 259 4.50 -18.05 -5.17
CA ARG A 259 3.49 -19.14 -5.15
C ARG A 259 3.15 -19.63 -3.75
N GLU A 260 3.96 -19.26 -2.74
CA GLU A 260 3.72 -19.59 -1.34
C GLU A 260 2.65 -18.69 -0.71
N CYS A 261 2.34 -17.54 -1.34
CA CYS A 261 1.29 -16.64 -0.90
C CYS A 261 -0.06 -17.12 -1.45
N GLY A 262 -0.94 -17.60 -0.56
CA GLY A 262 -2.33 -17.90 -0.91
C GLY A 262 -3.19 -16.64 -1.00
N ALA A 263 -4.46 -16.83 -1.39
CA ALA A 263 -5.39 -15.71 -1.59
C ALA A 263 -5.72 -14.96 -0.30
N GLU A 264 -5.85 -15.68 0.82
CA GLU A 264 -6.13 -15.09 2.13
C GLU A 264 -4.94 -14.25 2.62
N GLU A 265 -3.72 -14.79 2.49
CA GLU A 265 -2.48 -14.11 2.84
C GLU A 265 -2.26 -12.85 2.01
N LEU A 266 -2.56 -12.92 0.71
CA LEU A 266 -2.47 -11.79 -0.21
C LEU A 266 -3.39 -10.65 0.26
N VAL A 267 -4.67 -10.95 0.47
CA VAL A 267 -5.66 -9.95 0.91
C VAL A 267 -5.24 -9.34 2.24
N CYS A 268 -4.90 -10.18 3.22
CA CYS A 268 -4.50 -9.71 4.54
C CYS A 268 -3.22 -8.85 4.50
N THR A 269 -2.24 -9.20 3.66
CA THR A 269 -1.02 -8.39 3.49
C THR A 269 -1.33 -7.02 2.87
N VAL A 270 -2.17 -6.99 1.84
CA VAL A 270 -2.59 -5.74 1.17
C VAL A 270 -3.36 -4.84 2.14
N GLU A 271 -4.34 -5.39 2.86
CA GLU A 271 -5.12 -4.64 3.85
C GLU A 271 -4.27 -4.17 5.03
N ALA A 272 -3.29 -4.97 5.48
CA ALA A 272 -2.35 -4.53 6.52
C ALA A 272 -1.53 -3.31 6.07
N VAL A 273 -1.02 -3.30 4.84
CA VAL A 273 -0.30 -2.13 4.29
C VAL A 273 -1.24 -0.93 4.22
N ILE A 274 -2.43 -1.09 3.65
CA ILE A 274 -3.39 0.01 3.50
C ILE A 274 -3.77 0.58 4.87
N SER A 275 -4.13 -0.30 5.81
CA SER A 275 -4.52 0.03 7.18
C SER A 275 -3.45 0.83 7.92
N LEU A 276 -2.16 0.53 7.72
CA LEU A 276 -1.05 1.27 8.33
C LEU A 276 -0.77 2.61 7.65
N LEU A 277 -0.87 2.67 6.32
CA LEU A 277 -0.69 3.94 5.59
C LEU A 277 -1.81 4.94 5.87
N LYS A 278 -3.05 4.46 6.08
CA LYS A 278 -4.21 5.28 6.46
C LYS A 278 -4.06 5.96 7.82
N GLU A 279 -3.20 5.47 8.72
CA GLU A 279 -2.96 6.15 10.01
C GLU A 279 -2.40 7.57 9.81
N ALA A 280 -1.56 7.78 8.79
CA ALA A 280 -1.07 9.12 8.45
C ALA A 280 -2.19 10.06 7.97
N GLU A 281 -3.23 9.51 7.33
CA GLU A 281 -4.38 10.27 6.83
C GLU A 281 -5.25 10.79 7.98
N ILE A 282 -5.56 9.94 8.96
CA ILE A 282 -6.36 10.31 10.14
C ILE A 282 -5.74 11.53 10.85
N HIS A 283 -4.42 11.55 11.00
CA HIS A 283 -3.72 12.68 11.59
C HIS A 283 -3.73 13.95 10.72
N ALA A 284 -3.56 13.80 9.40
CA ALA A 284 -3.63 14.92 8.47
C ALA A 284 -5.01 15.61 8.51
N GLU A 285 -6.08 14.82 8.58
CA GLU A 285 -7.46 15.33 8.67
C GLU A 285 -7.74 16.06 9.97
N LEU A 286 -7.31 15.51 11.11
CA LEU A 286 -7.44 16.16 12.41
C LEU A 286 -6.74 17.53 12.40
N ARG A 287 -5.55 17.60 11.81
CA ARG A 287 -4.79 18.85 11.66
C ARG A 287 -5.51 19.84 10.77
N GLU A 288 -6.02 19.41 9.62
CA GLU A 288 -6.75 20.28 8.70
C GLU A 288 -8.03 20.83 9.35
N PHE A 289 -8.77 19.98 10.06
CA PHE A 289 -9.94 20.37 10.83
C PHE A 289 -9.60 21.44 11.88
N GLU A 290 -8.51 21.26 12.62
CA GLU A 290 -8.08 22.24 13.63
C GLU A 290 -7.66 23.58 13.00
N LEU A 291 -6.91 23.54 11.89
CA LEU A 291 -6.53 24.74 11.13
C LEU A 291 -7.77 25.49 10.63
N ASN A 292 -8.75 24.77 10.09
CA ASN A 292 -10.01 25.36 9.61
C ASN A 292 -10.84 25.96 10.75
N ARG A 293 -10.90 25.29 11.92
CA ARG A 293 -11.55 25.82 13.12
C ARG A 293 -10.89 27.12 13.61
N ARG A 294 -9.56 27.21 13.62
CA ARG A 294 -8.83 28.43 14.00
C ARG A 294 -9.05 29.59 13.01
N ARG A 295 -9.05 29.29 11.71
CA ARG A 295 -9.40 30.26 10.65
C ARG A 295 -10.79 30.85 10.87
N GLN A 296 -11.77 30.02 11.22
CA GLN A 296 -13.14 30.47 11.53
C GLN A 296 -13.22 31.32 12.81
N MET A 297 -12.34 31.09 13.78
CA MET A 297 -12.26 31.89 15.01
C MET A 297 -11.38 33.15 14.90
N GLY A 298 -10.85 33.46 13.71
CA GLY A 298 -10.04 34.67 13.49
C GLY A 298 -8.69 34.69 14.23
N LEU A 299 -8.23 33.54 14.72
CA LEU A 299 -6.94 33.41 15.40
C LEU A 299 -5.83 33.28 14.34
N SER A 300 -4.75 34.06 14.46
CA SER A 300 -3.65 34.00 13.49
C SER A 300 -2.91 32.66 13.57
N ALA A 301 -2.43 32.20 12.41
CA ALA A 301 -1.65 30.98 12.26
C ALA A 301 -0.20 31.15 12.78
N SER A 302 -0.03 31.61 14.03
CA SER A 302 1.30 31.67 14.64
C SER A 302 1.73 30.27 15.08
N HIS A 303 2.81 29.77 14.47
CA HIS A 303 3.38 28.44 14.72
C HIS A 303 3.74 28.21 16.20
N HIS A 304 4.01 29.27 16.97
CA HIS A 304 4.50 29.19 18.36
C HIS A 304 3.42 28.92 19.42
N SER A 305 2.13 28.89 19.06
CA SER A 305 1.04 28.61 20.01
C SER A 305 0.48 27.19 19.91
N LEU A 306 1.03 26.36 19.02
CA LEU A 306 0.62 24.96 18.82
C LEU A 306 1.21 24.01 19.88
N ASP A 307 2.34 24.38 20.51
CA ASP A 307 3.02 23.55 21.51
C ASP A 307 2.37 23.58 22.90
N ASN A 308 1.40 24.48 23.14
CA ASN A 308 0.91 24.82 24.49
C ASN A 308 -0.58 24.49 24.73
N ILE A 309 -1.22 23.67 23.90
CA ILE A 309 -2.51 23.07 24.27
C ILE A 309 -2.22 21.66 24.76
N ASP A 310 -2.01 21.55 26.08
CA ASP A 310 -1.93 20.33 26.89
C ASP A 310 -2.23 19.00 26.16
N PHE A 311 -1.22 18.47 25.47
CA PHE A 311 -0.93 17.04 25.56
C PHE A 311 -0.02 16.86 26.78
N ASP A 312 -0.58 16.98 27.99
CA ASP A 312 0.12 16.59 29.23
C ASP A 312 0.17 15.04 29.34
N ASN A 313 0.49 14.38 28.23
CA ASN A 313 1.04 13.05 28.18
C ASN A 313 2.51 13.20 27.81
N LYS A 314 3.34 13.61 28.78
CA LYS A 314 4.79 13.40 28.76
C LYS A 314 5.17 11.93 28.91
N GLU A 315 4.26 11.02 28.56
CA GLU A 315 4.50 9.62 28.36
C GLU A 315 4.22 9.39 26.86
N ASP A 316 5.25 8.94 26.14
CA ASP A 316 5.17 8.29 24.83
C ASP A 316 5.44 9.04 23.51
N ASP A 317 6.48 9.88 23.45
CA ASP A 317 7.13 10.25 22.16
C ASP A 317 7.51 9.01 21.30
N GLN A 318 7.62 7.82 21.91
CA GLN A 318 7.96 6.55 21.27
C GLN A 318 6.76 5.83 20.60
N HIS A 319 5.52 6.31 20.84
CA HIS A 319 4.28 5.70 20.32
C HIS A 319 3.44 6.67 19.47
N ASP A 320 4.09 7.63 18.82
CA ASP A 320 3.42 8.48 17.84
C ASP A 320 2.81 7.62 16.72
N GLN A 321 1.48 7.58 16.66
CA GLN A 321 0.72 6.80 15.69
C GLN A 321 1.06 7.17 14.23
N ARG A 322 1.59 8.38 13.98
CA ARG A 322 2.12 8.79 12.66
C ARG A 322 3.26 7.87 12.17
N LEU A 323 4.04 7.30 13.09
CA LEU A 323 5.10 6.33 12.80
C LEU A 323 4.55 4.98 12.34
N LEU A 324 3.27 4.65 12.55
CA LEU A 324 2.67 3.41 12.05
C LEU A 324 2.80 3.29 10.53
N SER A 325 2.70 4.42 9.83
CA SER A 325 2.85 4.46 8.37
C SER A 325 4.24 4.03 7.89
N GLN A 326 5.30 4.22 8.71
CA GLN A 326 6.64 3.70 8.42
C GLN A 326 6.64 2.18 8.27
N PHE A 327 5.91 1.48 9.16
CA PHE A 327 5.80 0.02 9.09
C PHE A 327 4.98 -0.43 7.87
N GLY A 328 3.98 0.36 7.46
CA GLY A 328 3.26 0.15 6.20
C GLY A 328 4.21 0.18 5.00
N ILE A 329 5.12 1.16 4.94
CA ILE A 329 6.17 1.23 3.91
C ILE A 329 7.15 0.05 4.00
N TRP A 330 7.50 -0.39 5.20
CA TRP A 330 8.38 -1.56 5.37
C TRP A 330 7.75 -2.86 4.88
N PHE A 331 6.44 -3.07 5.14
CA PHE A 331 5.70 -4.18 4.56
C PHE A 331 5.60 -4.06 3.03
N LEU A 332 5.27 -2.88 2.52
CA LEU A 332 5.18 -2.63 1.08
C LEU A 332 6.47 -3.05 0.36
N VAL A 333 7.63 -2.65 0.88
CA VAL A 333 8.92 -2.98 0.24
C VAL A 333 9.32 -4.44 0.46
N SER A 334 9.03 -5.00 1.64
CA SER A 334 9.51 -6.34 2.01
C SER A 334 8.65 -7.48 1.50
N LEU A 335 7.34 -7.27 1.38
CA LEU A 335 6.36 -8.29 1.01
C LEU A 335 5.67 -7.98 -0.32
N CYS A 336 5.56 -6.71 -0.71
CA CYS A 336 4.81 -6.28 -1.89
C CYS A 336 5.71 -5.83 -3.05
N THR A 337 6.82 -6.54 -3.32
CA THR A 337 7.67 -6.20 -4.46
C THR A 337 6.91 -6.43 -5.79
N PRO A 338 6.78 -5.42 -6.67
CA PRO A 338 6.01 -5.54 -7.90
C PRO A 338 6.64 -6.55 -8.85
N SER A 339 5.79 -7.30 -9.55
CA SER A 339 6.21 -8.23 -10.60
C SER A 339 5.09 -8.38 -11.63
N GLU A 340 5.40 -8.97 -12.78
CA GLU A 340 4.39 -9.29 -13.80
C GLU A 340 3.30 -10.23 -13.26
N ASN A 341 3.64 -11.08 -12.29
CA ASN A 341 2.72 -12.04 -11.67
C ASN A 341 1.87 -11.44 -10.54
N THR A 342 2.13 -10.20 -10.13
CA THR A 342 1.38 -9.57 -9.04
C THR A 342 -0.05 -9.27 -9.52
N PRO A 343 -1.10 -9.70 -8.78
CA PRO A 343 -2.48 -9.44 -9.17
C PRO A 343 -2.77 -7.95 -9.35
N THR A 344 -3.39 -7.58 -10.48
CA THR A 344 -3.68 -6.19 -10.86
C THR A 344 -4.47 -5.45 -9.78
N GLU A 345 -5.50 -6.08 -9.23
CA GLU A 345 -6.35 -5.50 -8.19
C GLU A 345 -5.54 -5.12 -6.94
N SER A 346 -4.77 -6.08 -6.42
CA SER A 346 -3.92 -5.88 -5.24
C SER A 346 -2.87 -4.79 -5.48
N LEU A 347 -2.21 -4.80 -6.64
CA LEU A 347 -1.19 -3.82 -6.97
C LEU A 347 -1.78 -2.41 -7.10
N ALA A 348 -2.93 -2.27 -7.77
CA ALA A 348 -3.61 -0.98 -7.94
C ALA A 348 -4.09 -0.40 -6.61
N ARG A 349 -4.65 -1.23 -5.71
CA ARG A 349 -4.99 -0.82 -4.34
C ARG A 349 -3.79 -0.24 -3.60
N LEU A 350 -2.65 -0.93 -3.66
CA LEU A 350 -1.41 -0.49 -3.02
C LEU A 350 -0.87 0.81 -3.64
N VAL A 351 -0.82 0.91 -4.97
CA VAL A 351 -0.36 2.13 -5.67
C VAL A 351 -1.24 3.33 -5.33
N SER A 352 -2.56 3.16 -5.39
CA SER A 352 -3.50 4.23 -5.02
C SER A 352 -3.35 4.68 -3.57
N MET A 353 -3.19 3.74 -2.63
CA MET A 353 -2.97 4.09 -1.23
C MET A 353 -1.61 4.76 -1.01
N VAL A 354 -0.57 4.36 -1.75
CA VAL A 354 0.72 5.05 -1.72
C VAL A 354 0.57 6.49 -2.20
N PHE A 355 -0.15 6.74 -3.31
CA PHE A 355 -0.43 8.09 -3.77
C PHE A 355 -1.19 8.91 -2.73
N GLN A 356 -2.20 8.30 -2.09
CA GLN A 356 -2.93 8.94 -1.00
C GLN A 356 -1.99 9.26 0.19
N TRP A 357 -1.07 8.35 0.52
CA TRP A 357 -0.10 8.57 1.59
C TRP A 357 0.88 9.71 1.29
N PHE A 358 1.30 9.90 0.02
CA PHE A 358 2.07 11.11 -0.37
C PHE A 358 1.29 12.39 -0.07
N HIS A 359 0.00 12.39 -0.38
CA HIS A 359 -0.89 13.51 -0.08
C HIS A 359 -1.04 13.74 1.42
N SER A 360 -1.40 12.73 2.20
CA SER A 360 -1.56 12.84 3.66
C SER A 360 -0.28 13.33 4.36
N THR A 361 0.88 12.79 3.95
CA THR A 361 2.16 13.15 4.58
C THR A 361 2.66 14.55 4.19
N ALA A 362 2.19 15.13 3.09
CA ALA A 362 2.49 16.51 2.72
C ALA A 362 1.94 17.53 3.74
N TYR A 363 0.93 17.14 4.51
CA TYR A 363 0.35 17.94 5.60
C TYR A 363 0.86 17.53 6.99
N MET A 364 1.99 16.82 7.10
CA MET A 364 2.60 16.57 8.41
C MET A 364 3.31 17.80 8.97
N MET A 365 3.53 17.80 10.29
CA MET A 365 4.33 18.83 10.96
C MET A 365 5.80 18.69 10.54
N ASP A 366 6.54 19.80 10.52
CA ASP A 366 7.99 19.80 10.32
C ASP A 366 8.71 19.51 11.64
N ASP A 367 8.34 18.38 12.25
CA ASP A 367 8.93 17.83 13.47
C ASP A 367 9.79 16.59 13.15
N GLU A 368 10.37 15.97 14.17
CA GLU A 368 11.23 14.80 14.01
C GLU A 368 10.51 13.63 13.30
N VAL A 369 9.25 13.38 13.67
CA VAL A 369 8.41 12.32 13.10
C VAL A 369 8.07 12.62 11.64
N GLY A 370 7.66 13.85 11.32
CA GLY A 370 7.44 14.30 9.95
C GLY A 370 8.69 14.16 9.09
N SER A 371 9.86 14.55 9.61
CA SER A 371 11.15 14.40 8.93
C SER A 371 11.51 12.94 8.66
N LEU A 372 11.27 12.04 9.61
CA LEU A 372 11.52 10.61 9.45
C LEU A 372 10.62 10.00 8.36
N VAL A 373 9.32 10.34 8.37
CA VAL A 373 8.36 9.89 7.38
C VAL A 373 8.71 10.42 5.98
N GLU A 374 9.11 11.68 5.88
CA GLU A 374 9.51 12.32 4.63
C GLU A 374 10.74 11.63 4.00
N LYS A 375 11.73 11.21 4.81
CA LYS A 375 12.91 10.46 4.34
C LYS A 375 12.56 9.12 3.69
N LEU A 376 11.44 8.49 4.06
CA LEU A 376 11.01 7.21 3.48
C LEU A 376 10.67 7.33 1.99
N LYS A 377 10.17 8.49 1.54
CA LYS A 377 9.77 8.73 0.15
C LYS A 377 10.92 8.47 -0.83
N PRO A 378 12.05 9.20 -0.80
CA PRO A 378 13.17 8.95 -1.69
C PRO A 378 13.95 7.67 -1.35
N GLN A 379 13.93 7.23 -0.09
CA GLN A 379 14.67 6.05 0.34
C GLN A 379 14.10 4.76 -0.25
N PHE A 380 12.77 4.64 -0.21
CA PHE A 380 12.04 3.40 -0.48
C PHE A 380 10.95 3.57 -1.53
N VAL A 381 10.04 4.53 -1.32
CA VAL A 381 8.75 4.57 -2.03
C VAL A 381 8.92 4.94 -3.50
N THR A 382 9.77 5.91 -3.83
CA THR A 382 10.03 6.30 -5.22
C THR A 382 10.66 5.16 -6.04
N LYS A 383 11.57 4.39 -5.43
CA LYS A 383 12.17 3.20 -6.06
C LYS A 383 11.13 2.10 -6.30
N TRP A 384 10.24 1.90 -5.32
CA TRP A 384 9.15 0.94 -5.44
C TRP A 384 8.18 1.34 -6.57
N LEU A 385 7.73 2.59 -6.60
CA LEU A 385 6.87 3.13 -7.66
C LEU A 385 7.53 3.10 -9.05
N LYS A 386 8.83 3.39 -9.13
CA LYS A 386 9.60 3.22 -10.37
C LYS A 386 9.56 1.78 -10.86
N THR A 387 9.73 0.81 -9.96
CA THR A 387 9.63 -0.62 -10.30
C THR A 387 8.22 -1.00 -10.79
N VAL A 388 7.17 -0.42 -10.18
CA VAL A 388 5.79 -0.58 -10.70
C VAL A 388 5.69 -0.02 -12.11
N CYS A 389 6.18 1.19 -12.35
CA CYS A 389 6.13 1.83 -13.66
C CYS A 389 6.88 1.03 -14.73
N ASP A 390 8.02 0.43 -14.39
CA ASP A 390 8.85 -0.35 -15.31
C ASP A 390 8.21 -1.69 -15.68
N VAL A 391 7.50 -2.36 -14.74
CA VAL A 391 6.97 -3.71 -14.94
C VAL A 391 5.46 -3.73 -15.25
N ARG A 392 4.71 -2.74 -14.74
CA ARG A 392 3.24 -2.64 -14.76
C ARG A 392 2.79 -1.19 -14.97
N PHE A 393 3.24 -0.59 -16.08
CA PHE A 393 2.88 0.76 -16.49
C PHE A 393 1.35 0.97 -16.57
N ASP A 394 0.62 -0.06 -17.00
CA ASP A 394 -0.85 -0.09 -17.04
C ASP A 394 -1.47 0.29 -15.69
N VAL A 395 -0.95 -0.28 -14.59
CA VAL A 395 -1.47 -0.02 -13.24
C VAL A 395 -1.20 1.41 -12.80
N MET A 396 -0.03 1.97 -13.13
CA MET A 396 0.27 3.37 -12.83
C MET A 396 -0.73 4.31 -13.49
N VAL A 397 -1.01 4.11 -14.79
CA VAL A 397 -2.00 4.91 -15.53
C VAL A 397 -3.38 4.76 -14.90
N MET A 398 -3.84 3.54 -14.67
CA MET A 398 -5.15 3.25 -14.08
C MET A 398 -5.39 3.98 -12.74
N CYS A 399 -4.36 4.07 -11.90
CA CYS A 399 -4.44 4.75 -10.59
C CYS A 399 -4.37 6.29 -10.68
N LEU A 400 -3.81 6.84 -11.77
CA LEU A 400 -3.67 8.28 -12.00
C LEU A 400 -4.86 8.91 -12.74
N LEU A 401 -5.77 8.12 -13.31
CA LEU A 401 -6.97 8.61 -13.97
C LEU A 401 -7.89 9.41 -13.01
N PRO A 402 -8.67 10.37 -13.52
CA PRO A 402 -9.66 11.12 -12.71
C PRO A 402 -10.74 10.21 -12.12
N LYS A 403 -11.06 9.12 -12.83
CA LYS A 403 -12.00 8.08 -12.41
C LYS A 403 -11.30 6.73 -12.45
N PRO A 404 -10.48 6.41 -11.43
CA PRO A 404 -9.81 5.12 -11.38
C PRO A 404 -10.86 4.00 -11.25
N VAL A 405 -10.45 2.79 -11.64
CA VAL A 405 -11.25 1.57 -11.48
C VAL A 405 -11.65 1.35 -10.03
N GLU A 406 -12.78 0.67 -9.80
CA GLU A 406 -13.42 0.58 -8.48
C GLU A 406 -12.49 0.11 -7.37
N PHE A 407 -11.74 -0.97 -7.59
CA PHE A 407 -10.81 -1.47 -6.59
C PHE A 407 -9.63 -0.54 -6.31
N ALA A 408 -9.30 0.40 -7.20
CA ALA A 408 -8.22 1.37 -7.00
C ALA A 408 -8.70 2.63 -6.24
N ARG A 409 -9.99 2.71 -5.88
CA ARG A 409 -10.58 3.80 -5.09
C ARG A 409 -10.39 3.52 -3.59
N VAL A 410 -9.21 3.85 -3.09
CA VAL A 410 -8.80 3.58 -1.70
C VAL A 410 -8.31 4.86 -1.03
N GLY A 411 -8.84 5.16 0.15
CA GLY A 411 -8.42 6.29 0.99
C GLY A 411 -8.86 7.66 0.48
N GLY A 412 -8.65 8.70 1.27
CA GLY A 412 -9.00 10.07 0.95
C GLY A 412 -10.50 10.28 0.78
N TYR A 413 -10.86 11.04 -0.26
CA TYR A 413 -12.26 11.29 -0.61
C TYR A 413 -13.05 10.04 -1.01
N TRP A 414 -12.41 8.89 -1.27
CA TRP A 414 -13.15 7.64 -1.55
C TRP A 414 -13.81 7.07 -0.31
N ASP A 415 -13.29 7.39 0.88
CA ASP A 415 -13.86 6.96 2.16
C ASP A 415 -14.96 7.95 2.66
N LYS A 416 -15.23 9.04 1.92
CA LYS A 416 -16.13 10.13 2.32
C LYS A 416 -17.20 10.38 1.27
N SER A 417 -18.34 10.91 1.70
CA SER A 417 -19.33 11.46 0.75
C SER A 417 -18.93 12.89 0.36
N CYS A 418 -18.51 13.09 -0.88
CA CYS A 418 -18.18 14.42 -1.40
C CYS A 418 -18.64 14.62 -2.86
N SER A 419 -18.66 15.87 -3.31
CA SER A 419 -19.08 16.24 -4.67
C SER A 419 -18.04 15.86 -5.72
N THR A 420 -18.44 15.66 -6.97
CA THR A 420 -17.52 15.39 -8.10
C THR A 420 -16.42 16.45 -8.22
N VAL A 421 -16.75 17.72 -7.99
CA VAL A 421 -15.78 18.83 -7.99
C VAL A 421 -14.72 18.64 -6.92
N THR A 422 -15.13 18.27 -5.69
CA THR A 422 -14.20 17.96 -4.60
C THR A 422 -13.30 16.78 -4.94
N GLN A 423 -13.87 15.70 -5.49
CA GLN A 423 -13.12 14.50 -5.90
C GLN A 423 -12.03 14.83 -6.91
N LEU A 424 -12.38 15.59 -7.95
CA LEU A 424 -11.42 15.99 -8.99
C LEU A 424 -10.33 16.90 -8.41
N LYS A 425 -10.71 17.88 -7.58
CA LYS A 425 -9.75 18.81 -6.97
C LYS A 425 -8.77 18.10 -6.04
N GLU A 426 -9.24 17.22 -5.15
CA GLU A 426 -8.38 16.44 -4.27
C GLU A 426 -7.51 15.45 -5.06
N GLY A 427 -8.06 14.83 -6.11
CA GLY A 427 -7.29 13.94 -6.97
C GLY A 427 -6.13 14.64 -7.70
N LEU A 428 -6.31 15.88 -8.17
CA LEU A 428 -5.21 16.67 -8.72
C LEU A 428 -4.18 17.06 -7.65
N ASN A 429 -4.62 17.43 -6.43
CA ASN A 429 -3.69 17.72 -5.34
C ASN A 429 -2.85 16.49 -4.96
N ARG A 430 -3.45 15.30 -5.01
CA ARG A 430 -2.72 14.04 -4.83
C ARG A 430 -1.64 13.85 -5.89
N ILE A 431 -1.95 14.12 -7.16
CA ILE A 431 -0.96 14.06 -8.26
C ILE A 431 0.14 15.11 -8.05
N LEU A 432 -0.22 16.33 -7.67
CA LEU A 432 0.73 17.42 -7.38
C LEU A 432 1.75 17.00 -6.30
N CYS A 433 1.33 16.26 -5.27
CA CYS A 433 2.23 15.72 -4.24
C CYS A 433 3.24 14.68 -4.75
N LEU A 434 3.05 14.11 -5.94
CA LEU A 434 3.97 13.13 -6.54
C LEU A 434 5.06 13.80 -7.40
N ILE A 435 4.79 15.01 -7.91
CA ILE A 435 5.67 15.71 -8.85
C ILE A 435 7.08 15.96 -8.28
N PRO A 436 7.27 16.48 -7.03
CA PRO A 436 8.59 16.77 -6.47
C PRO A 436 9.51 15.54 -6.36
N TYR A 437 8.96 14.34 -6.46
CA TYR A 437 9.69 13.08 -6.30
C TYR A 437 9.94 12.36 -7.63
N ASN A 438 9.71 13.03 -8.77
CA ASN A 438 9.89 12.47 -10.11
C ASN A 438 9.14 11.16 -10.35
N VAL A 439 7.98 10.98 -9.69
CA VAL A 439 7.10 9.82 -9.91
C VAL A 439 6.33 9.98 -11.22
N ILE A 440 5.99 11.22 -11.59
CA ILE A 440 5.28 11.55 -12.82
C ILE A 440 6.30 11.75 -13.95
N SER A 441 6.36 10.78 -14.86
CA SER A 441 7.14 10.85 -16.10
C SER A 441 6.31 11.41 -17.25
N GLN A 442 6.97 11.85 -18.33
CA GLN A 442 6.28 12.32 -19.55
C GLN A 442 5.29 11.27 -20.10
N PRO A 443 5.64 9.97 -20.25
CA PRO A 443 4.67 8.99 -20.77
C PRO A 443 3.42 8.85 -19.89
N LEU A 444 3.57 8.95 -18.56
CA LEU A 444 2.42 8.94 -17.65
C LEU A 444 1.57 10.19 -17.86
N TRP A 445 2.21 11.36 -17.91
CA TRP A 445 1.56 12.65 -18.10
C TRP A 445 0.71 12.68 -19.38
N GLU A 446 1.26 12.22 -20.50
CA GLU A 446 0.57 12.14 -21.79
C GLU A 446 -0.63 11.17 -21.76
N CYS A 447 -0.63 10.18 -20.87
CA CYS A 447 -1.75 9.25 -20.71
C CYS A 447 -2.88 9.81 -19.85
N PHE A 448 -2.58 10.37 -18.67
CA PHE A 448 -3.64 10.75 -17.71
C PHE A 448 -4.09 12.21 -17.84
N MET A 449 -3.20 13.14 -18.18
CA MET A 449 -3.54 14.58 -18.19
C MET A 449 -4.67 14.95 -19.19
N PRO A 450 -4.75 14.37 -20.40
CA PRO A 450 -5.89 14.57 -21.29
C PRO A 450 -7.22 14.21 -20.63
N GLU A 451 -7.26 13.08 -19.91
CA GLU A 451 -8.45 12.59 -19.23
C GLU A 451 -8.87 13.53 -18.09
N TRP A 452 -7.90 14.13 -17.38
CA TRP A 452 -8.18 15.13 -16.35
C TRP A 452 -8.77 16.42 -16.94
N LEU A 453 -8.20 16.96 -18.01
CA LEU A 453 -8.77 18.16 -18.65
C LEU A 453 -10.16 17.87 -19.23
N GLU A 454 -10.37 16.68 -19.78
CA GLU A 454 -11.67 16.26 -20.29
C GLU A 454 -12.72 16.11 -19.17
N ALA A 455 -12.35 15.52 -18.03
CA ALA A 455 -13.23 15.39 -16.87
C ALA A 455 -13.59 16.76 -16.29
N ILE A 456 -12.63 17.68 -16.18
CA ILE A 456 -12.89 19.06 -15.72
C ILE A 456 -13.85 19.75 -16.69
N ARG A 457 -13.60 19.66 -18.00
CA ARG A 457 -14.42 20.27 -19.04
C ARG A 457 -15.88 19.79 -19.03
N THR A 458 -16.10 18.51 -18.75
CA THR A 458 -17.42 17.86 -18.92
C THR A 458 -18.21 17.75 -17.63
N GLU A 459 -17.55 17.72 -16.47
CA GLU A 459 -18.19 17.40 -15.19
C GLU A 459 -18.17 18.55 -14.19
N VAL A 460 -17.37 19.59 -14.42
CA VAL A 460 -17.29 20.76 -13.52
C VAL A 460 -18.18 21.88 -14.07
N PRO A 461 -19.14 22.39 -13.28
CA PRO A 461 -19.93 23.56 -13.66
C PRO A 461 -19.06 24.81 -13.80
N ASP A 462 -19.36 25.68 -14.77
CA ASP A 462 -18.59 26.93 -15.03
C ASP A 462 -18.38 27.80 -13.79
N GLN A 463 -19.37 27.85 -12.89
CA GLN A 463 -19.31 28.64 -11.64
C GLN A 463 -18.23 28.14 -10.68
N GLN A 464 -17.87 26.86 -10.75
CA GLN A 464 -16.91 26.19 -9.86
C GLN A 464 -15.56 25.93 -10.54
N LEU A 465 -15.43 26.21 -11.84
CA LEU A 465 -14.19 26.00 -12.60
C LEU A 465 -12.98 26.69 -11.94
N LYS A 466 -13.16 27.92 -11.46
CA LYS A 466 -12.11 28.71 -10.79
C LYS A 466 -11.50 28.05 -9.56
N GLU A 467 -12.16 27.07 -8.95
CA GLU A 467 -11.63 26.31 -7.81
C GLU A 467 -10.40 25.46 -8.17
N PHE A 468 -10.22 25.16 -9.46
CA PHE A 468 -9.10 24.36 -9.98
C PHE A 468 -7.86 25.19 -10.32
N ARG A 469 -7.99 26.53 -10.35
CA ARG A 469 -6.90 27.43 -10.73
C ARG A 469 -5.63 27.18 -9.92
N GLU A 470 -5.74 27.14 -8.59
CA GLU A 470 -4.56 26.99 -7.74
C GLU A 470 -3.77 25.72 -8.01
N VAL A 471 -4.45 24.57 -8.12
CA VAL A 471 -3.78 23.28 -8.31
C VAL A 471 -3.19 23.16 -9.72
N LEU A 472 -3.94 23.56 -10.75
CA LEU A 472 -3.47 23.46 -12.13
C LEU A 472 -2.39 24.49 -12.44
N SER A 473 -2.44 25.71 -11.88
CA SER A 473 -1.36 26.67 -12.02
C SER A 473 -0.04 26.13 -11.48
N LYS A 474 -0.05 25.38 -10.37
CA LYS A 474 1.16 24.73 -9.82
C LYS A 474 1.65 23.58 -10.70
N MET A 475 0.74 22.82 -11.31
CA MET A 475 1.08 21.68 -12.17
C MET A 475 1.61 22.09 -13.55
N PHE A 476 1.15 23.23 -14.07
CA PHE A 476 1.56 23.79 -15.37
C PHE A 476 2.52 24.99 -15.24
N ASP A 477 3.12 25.19 -14.05
CA ASP A 477 4.08 26.28 -13.85
C ASP A 477 5.36 26.02 -14.64
N ILE A 478 5.68 26.91 -15.59
CA ILE A 478 6.81 26.74 -16.51
C ILE A 478 8.15 26.96 -15.80
N GLU A 479 8.18 27.75 -14.74
CA GLU A 479 9.41 28.15 -14.05
C GLU A 479 9.68 27.30 -12.80
N LEU A 480 8.62 26.99 -12.05
CA LEU A 480 8.73 26.42 -10.71
C LEU A 480 8.23 24.98 -10.60
N CYS A 481 7.53 24.44 -11.61
CA CYS A 481 7.06 23.06 -11.54
C CYS A 481 8.24 22.09 -11.70
N PRO A 482 8.52 21.20 -10.71
CA PRO A 482 9.68 20.33 -10.75
C PRO A 482 9.44 19.08 -11.62
N LEU A 483 8.70 19.19 -12.73
CA LEU A 483 8.50 18.08 -13.65
C LEU A 483 9.81 17.74 -14.38
N PRO A 484 10.12 16.45 -14.59
CA PRO A 484 11.40 16.02 -15.15
C PRO A 484 11.44 16.10 -16.69
N PHE A 485 10.60 16.92 -17.32
CA PHE A 485 10.43 17.03 -18.77
C PHE A 485 10.20 18.48 -19.21
N SER A 486 10.41 18.77 -20.50
CA SER A 486 10.40 20.13 -21.04
C SER A 486 9.00 20.74 -21.12
N MET A 487 8.97 22.05 -21.37
CA MET A 487 7.74 22.78 -21.65
C MET A 487 6.99 22.23 -22.88
N GLU A 488 7.70 21.86 -23.94
CA GLU A 488 7.10 21.26 -25.13
C GLU A 488 6.46 19.89 -24.81
N GLU A 489 7.11 19.09 -23.96
CA GLU A 489 6.61 17.80 -23.50
C GLU A 489 5.38 17.96 -22.58
N MET A 490 5.35 18.99 -21.73
CA MET A 490 4.22 19.29 -20.84
C MET A 490 2.90 19.51 -21.60
N PHE A 491 2.96 20.21 -22.73
CA PHE A 491 1.80 20.47 -23.60
C PHE A 491 1.73 19.52 -24.80
N GLY A 492 2.65 18.55 -24.90
CA GLY A 492 2.80 17.66 -26.05
C GLY A 492 1.52 16.87 -26.37
N PHE A 493 0.77 16.48 -25.33
CA PHE A 493 -0.51 15.78 -25.47
C PHE A 493 -1.61 16.63 -26.13
N ILE A 494 -1.50 17.96 -26.08
CA ILE A 494 -2.36 18.90 -26.81
C ILE A 494 -1.79 19.09 -28.22
N SER A 495 -0.50 19.39 -28.33
CA SER A 495 0.16 19.67 -29.62
C SER A 495 -0.02 18.55 -30.63
N CYS A 496 0.12 17.30 -30.20
CA CYS A 496 0.04 16.14 -31.09
C CYS A 496 -1.36 16.01 -31.74
N ARG A 497 -2.41 16.55 -31.13
CA ARG A 497 -3.79 16.50 -31.63
C ARG A 497 -4.04 17.43 -32.82
N PHE A 498 -3.13 18.37 -33.09
CA PHE A 498 -3.21 19.24 -34.26
C PHE A 498 -2.53 18.66 -35.51
N SER A 499 -1.72 17.61 -35.36
CA SER A 499 -0.92 17.03 -36.45
C SER A 499 -1.47 15.68 -36.91
N GLY A 500 -2.10 15.64 -38.09
CA GLY A 500 -2.59 14.41 -38.71
C GLY A 500 -3.95 13.89 -38.22
N TYR A 501 -4.63 14.65 -37.35
CA TYR A 501 -5.93 14.28 -36.77
C TYR A 501 -7.11 15.06 -37.40
N PRO A 502 -8.33 14.48 -37.40
CA PRO A 502 -9.51 15.15 -37.94
C PRO A 502 -9.96 16.34 -37.09
N ALA A 503 -10.74 17.24 -37.70
CA ALA A 503 -11.22 18.47 -37.07
C ALA A 503 -11.93 18.26 -35.72
N SER A 504 -12.66 17.15 -35.52
CA SER A 504 -13.32 16.84 -34.25
C SER A 504 -12.34 16.59 -33.09
N VAL A 505 -11.16 16.05 -33.39
CA VAL A 505 -10.09 15.83 -32.39
C VAL A 505 -9.34 17.13 -32.11
N GLN A 506 -9.13 17.96 -33.14
CA GLN A 506 -8.55 19.30 -32.97
C GLN A 506 -9.49 20.19 -32.14
N GLU A 507 -10.79 20.11 -32.35
CA GLU A 507 -11.81 20.83 -31.57
C GLU A 507 -11.72 20.45 -30.08
N GLN A 508 -11.57 19.18 -29.75
CA GLN A 508 -11.38 18.75 -28.37
C GLN A 508 -10.12 19.38 -27.73
N ALA A 509 -9.00 19.39 -28.46
CA ALA A 509 -7.76 20.01 -27.99
C ALA A 509 -7.91 21.53 -27.78
N LEU A 510 -8.66 22.21 -28.65
CA LEU A 510 -9.01 23.62 -28.48
C LEU A 510 -9.84 23.86 -27.22
N LEU A 511 -10.78 22.96 -26.89
CA LEU A 511 -11.57 23.07 -25.68
C LEU A 511 -10.70 22.88 -24.42
N TRP A 512 -9.69 22.02 -24.45
CA TRP A 512 -8.72 21.92 -23.36
C TRP A 512 -7.92 23.21 -23.20
N LEU A 513 -7.44 23.81 -24.30
CA LEU A 513 -6.78 25.12 -24.27
C LEU A 513 -7.70 26.22 -23.74
N HIS A 514 -8.99 26.16 -24.05
CA HIS A 514 -9.99 27.08 -23.51
C HIS A 514 -10.12 26.93 -21.98
N VAL A 515 -10.22 25.70 -21.46
CA VAL A 515 -10.23 25.44 -20.00
C VAL A 515 -8.97 26.01 -19.33
N LEU A 516 -7.79 25.77 -19.91
CA LEU A 516 -6.54 26.32 -19.38
C LEU A 516 -6.54 27.85 -19.37
N SER A 517 -7.07 28.47 -20.43
CA SER A 517 -7.17 29.92 -20.56
C SER A 517 -8.14 30.55 -19.54
N GLU A 518 -9.30 29.94 -19.32
CA GLU A 518 -10.29 30.38 -18.30
C GLU A 518 -9.74 30.33 -16.87
N LEU A 519 -8.73 29.48 -16.64
CA LEU A 519 -8.04 29.35 -15.36
C LEU A 519 -6.80 30.25 -15.25
N ASP A 520 -6.54 31.11 -16.23
CA ASP A 520 -5.32 31.93 -16.33
C ASP A 520 -4.02 31.08 -16.33
N ILE A 521 -4.04 29.87 -16.87
CA ILE A 521 -2.85 29.03 -17.01
C ILE A 521 -2.07 29.48 -18.25
N VAL A 522 -0.79 29.81 -18.05
CA VAL A 522 0.05 30.39 -19.10
C VAL A 522 0.47 29.31 -20.09
N VAL A 523 0.03 29.43 -21.34
CA VAL A 523 0.55 28.65 -22.47
C VAL A 523 1.44 29.55 -23.33
N PRO A 524 2.69 29.17 -23.61
CA PRO A 524 3.62 29.95 -24.43
C PRO A 524 3.06 30.26 -25.83
N LEU A 525 3.13 31.52 -26.23
CA LEU A 525 2.58 31.97 -27.50
C LEU A 525 3.20 31.26 -28.71
N GLN A 526 4.51 31.00 -28.67
CA GLN A 526 5.21 30.29 -29.75
C GLN A 526 4.65 28.88 -29.94
N LEU A 527 4.32 28.21 -28.83
CA LEU A 527 3.75 26.87 -28.87
C LEU A 527 2.33 26.89 -29.44
N LEU A 528 1.49 27.84 -29.00
CA LEU A 528 0.13 28.02 -29.54
C LEU A 528 0.13 28.29 -31.05
N ILE A 529 1.03 29.16 -31.52
CA ILE A 529 1.17 29.46 -32.96
C ILE A 529 1.55 28.19 -33.73
N GLY A 530 2.49 27.39 -33.21
CA GLY A 530 2.85 26.11 -33.79
C GLY A 530 1.67 25.15 -33.89
N MET A 531 0.94 24.95 -32.79
CA MET A 531 -0.27 24.10 -32.75
C MET A 531 -1.30 24.52 -33.81
N PHE A 532 -1.61 25.81 -33.92
CA PHE A 532 -2.61 26.29 -34.88
C PHE A 532 -2.15 26.18 -36.33
N PHE A 533 -0.86 26.42 -36.59
CA PHE A 533 -0.28 26.24 -37.93
C PHE A 533 -0.40 24.77 -38.37
N ASP A 534 -0.01 23.84 -37.51
CA ASP A 534 -0.10 22.40 -37.76
C ASP A 534 -1.55 21.95 -37.96
N GLY A 535 -2.47 22.47 -37.13
CA GLY A 535 -3.91 22.20 -37.24
C GLY A 535 -4.49 22.57 -38.59
N VAL A 536 -4.23 23.80 -39.05
CA VAL A 536 -4.69 24.30 -40.36
C VAL A 536 -4.12 23.47 -41.50
N ASN A 537 -2.84 23.13 -41.45
CA ASN A 537 -2.21 22.29 -42.48
C ASN A 537 -2.81 20.89 -42.51
N SER A 538 -3.01 20.28 -41.34
CA SER A 538 -3.61 18.95 -41.23
C SER A 538 -5.03 18.90 -41.79
N VAL A 539 -5.87 19.91 -41.50
CA VAL A 539 -7.23 19.98 -42.07
C VAL A 539 -7.20 20.17 -43.59
N LYS A 540 -6.29 21.01 -44.12
CA LYS A 540 -6.10 21.19 -45.56
C LYS A 540 -5.69 19.89 -46.24
N GLU A 541 -4.72 19.17 -45.68
CA GLU A 541 -4.25 17.88 -46.21
C GLU A 541 -5.36 16.83 -46.21
N LEU A 542 -6.09 16.69 -45.10
CA LEU A 542 -7.22 15.74 -45.01
C LEU A 542 -8.36 16.10 -45.97
N ALA A 543 -8.63 17.39 -46.18
CA ALA A 543 -9.61 17.84 -47.17
C ALA A 543 -9.18 17.51 -48.60
N ASN A 544 -7.89 17.68 -48.91
CA ASN A 544 -7.34 17.33 -50.23
C ASN A 544 -7.35 15.81 -50.47
N GLN A 545 -7.00 15.00 -49.48
CA GLN A 545 -7.09 13.53 -49.55
C GLN A 545 -8.54 13.04 -49.77
N ARG A 546 -9.54 13.70 -49.19
CA ARG A 546 -10.95 13.39 -49.45
C ARG A 546 -11.34 13.73 -50.89
N LYS A 547 -10.87 14.87 -51.42
CA LYS A 547 -11.13 15.26 -52.82
C LYS A 547 -10.51 14.29 -53.82
N THR A 548 -9.27 13.85 -53.59
CA THR A 548 -8.59 12.88 -54.48
C THR A 548 -9.24 11.49 -54.44
N ARG A 549 -9.65 11.00 -53.26
CA ARG A 549 -10.40 9.74 -53.15
C ARG A 549 -11.76 9.78 -53.87
N VAL A 550 -12.44 10.93 -53.82
CA VAL A 550 -13.71 11.11 -54.55
C VAL A 550 -13.47 11.15 -56.05
N SER A 551 -12.39 11.77 -56.54
CA SER A 551 -12.06 11.74 -57.96
C SER A 551 -11.71 10.33 -58.47
N ASP A 552 -11.00 9.52 -57.67
CA ASP A 552 -10.66 8.14 -58.03
C ASP A 552 -11.90 7.22 -58.08
N LEU A 553 -12.83 7.39 -57.14
CA LEU A 553 -14.11 6.65 -57.13
C LEU A 553 -15.04 7.03 -58.29
N THR A 554 -14.91 8.25 -58.83
CA THR A 554 -15.64 8.67 -60.05
C THR A 554 -14.94 8.26 -61.34
N GLY A 555 -13.68 7.79 -61.29
CA GLY A 555 -12.88 7.37 -62.43
C GLY A 555 -12.94 5.88 -62.76
N GLU A 556 -13.26 5.00 -61.80
CA GLU A 556 -13.34 3.55 -62.02
C GLU A 556 -14.78 3.09 -62.26
N ASN A 557 -15.31 3.32 -63.46
CA ASN A 557 -16.47 2.57 -63.96
C ASN A 557 -16.42 2.36 -65.48
N THR A 558 -15.28 1.89 -65.99
CA THR A 558 -15.20 1.16 -67.26
C THR A 558 -14.02 0.19 -67.23
N GLU A 559 -14.22 -1.01 -66.68
CA GLU A 559 -13.92 -2.30 -67.33
C GLU A 559 -13.96 -3.46 -66.34
N ALA A 560 -14.57 -4.55 -66.81
CA ALA A 560 -14.96 -5.68 -66.00
C ALA A 560 -13.88 -6.77 -65.96
N ARG A 561 -13.64 -7.27 -64.73
CA ARG A 561 -13.71 -8.71 -64.38
C ARG A 561 -12.49 -9.63 -64.63
N ARG A 562 -11.94 -10.06 -63.48
CA ARG A 562 -11.56 -11.45 -63.05
C ARG A 562 -10.11 -11.97 -63.17
N VAL A 563 -9.62 -12.40 -61.97
CA VAL A 563 -8.90 -13.66 -61.62
C VAL A 563 -7.37 -13.61 -61.90
N ARG A 564 -6.41 -13.84 -60.97
CA ARG A 564 -6.22 -14.96 -60.01
C ARG A 564 -4.96 -14.72 -59.13
N TYR A 565 -4.92 -15.38 -57.98
CA TYR A 565 -3.82 -15.63 -57.04
C TYR A 565 -2.38 -15.79 -57.60
N ARG A 566 -1.37 -15.24 -56.89
CA ARG A 566 -0.19 -16.00 -56.39
C ARG A 566 0.62 -15.27 -55.30
N THR A 567 0.82 -16.00 -54.21
CA THR A 567 1.85 -15.94 -53.14
C THR A 567 3.26 -15.55 -53.59
N SER A 568 4.04 -14.79 -52.79
CA SER A 568 5.00 -15.32 -51.78
C SER A 568 6.10 -14.31 -51.32
N HIS A 569 6.34 -14.32 -50.00
CA HIS A 569 7.62 -14.24 -49.25
C HIS A 569 8.43 -12.93 -49.06
N GLN A 570 8.47 -12.52 -47.78
CA GLN A 570 9.61 -12.15 -46.92
C GLN A 570 10.40 -10.84 -47.13
N LEU A 571 10.44 -9.99 -46.08
CA LEU A 571 11.56 -9.93 -45.13
C LEU A 571 11.22 -9.06 -43.90
N TYR A 572 11.31 -9.67 -42.72
CA TYR A 572 11.26 -9.02 -41.41
C TYR A 572 12.59 -8.30 -41.14
N SER A 573 12.53 -7.05 -40.66
CA SER A 573 13.59 -6.44 -39.85
C SER A 573 12.95 -5.64 -38.72
N LEU A 574 13.46 -5.89 -37.52
CA LEU A 574 12.94 -5.47 -36.21
C LEU A 574 13.05 -3.97 -35.97
N HIS A 575 11.95 -3.37 -35.50
CA HIS A 575 11.93 -2.21 -34.60
C HIS A 575 10.67 -2.34 -33.72
N PRO A 576 10.76 -2.25 -32.37
CA PRO A 576 9.58 -2.40 -31.53
C PRO A 576 8.78 -1.10 -31.53
N GLN A 577 7.68 -1.07 -32.30
CA GLN A 577 6.64 -0.07 -32.19
C GLN A 577 5.67 -0.44 -31.05
N SER A 578 5.43 0.52 -30.17
CA SER A 578 4.49 0.48 -29.06
C SER A 578 3.04 0.62 -29.54
N GLU A 579 2.57 -0.29 -30.39
CA GLU A 579 1.23 -0.23 -31.00
C GLU A 579 0.12 -0.92 -30.19
N ASN A 580 0.40 -1.45 -28.99
CA ASN A 580 -0.58 -2.27 -28.25
C ASN A 580 -1.33 -1.58 -27.08
N ALA A 581 -1.34 -0.24 -26.98
CA ALA A 581 -2.14 0.46 -25.97
C ALA A 581 -3.44 1.11 -26.50
N CYS A 582 -3.72 1.06 -27.81
CA CYS A 582 -4.83 1.81 -28.42
C CYS A 582 -6.17 1.03 -28.55
N TYR A 583 -6.31 -0.14 -27.93
CA TYR A 583 -7.54 -0.94 -27.99
C TYR A 583 -8.27 -1.05 -26.65
N LEU A 584 -8.66 0.10 -26.08
CA LEU A 584 -9.71 0.20 -25.05
C LEU A 584 -10.57 1.44 -25.33
N PHE A 585 -11.19 1.51 -26.51
CA PHE A 585 -12.16 2.55 -26.85
C PHE A 585 -13.54 1.94 -27.06
N THR A 586 -14.37 2.01 -26.03
CA THR A 586 -15.83 1.98 -26.15
C THR A 586 -16.39 3.16 -25.36
N GLN A 587 -16.69 4.26 -26.04
CA GLN A 587 -17.57 5.30 -25.48
C GLN A 587 -19.03 4.94 -25.79
N PRO A 588 -19.98 5.07 -24.84
CA PRO A 588 -21.39 5.16 -25.17
C PRO A 588 -21.72 6.57 -25.65
N ALA A 589 -22.34 6.65 -26.83
CA ALA A 589 -22.89 7.89 -27.35
C ALA A 589 -24.10 8.34 -26.52
N HIS A 590 -24.05 9.54 -25.95
CA HIS A 590 -25.25 10.26 -25.54
C HIS A 590 -25.17 11.72 -25.99
N ASN A 591 -26.05 12.06 -26.92
CA ASN A 591 -26.34 13.42 -27.38
C ASN A 591 -26.90 14.25 -26.22
N VAL A 592 -26.29 15.40 -25.94
CA VAL A 592 -26.98 16.55 -25.33
C VAL A 592 -26.47 17.83 -26.00
N LEU A 593 -27.33 18.41 -26.83
CA LEU A 593 -27.24 19.78 -27.31
C LEU A 593 -27.48 20.75 -26.15
N ARG A 594 -26.61 21.76 -25.97
CA ARG A 594 -27.02 23.10 -25.52
C ARG A 594 -25.98 24.18 -25.87
N THR A 595 -26.37 24.95 -26.87
CA THR A 595 -26.18 26.40 -27.06
C THR A 595 -24.76 26.98 -27.05
N ILE A 596 -24.16 27.05 -28.24
CA ILE A 596 -23.28 28.15 -28.65
C ILE A 596 -24.03 28.89 -29.76
N CYS A 597 -24.14 30.23 -29.66
CA CYS A 597 -24.81 31.06 -30.66
C CYS A 597 -24.13 30.91 -32.04
N PHE A 598 -24.75 30.17 -32.95
CA PHE A 598 -24.47 30.27 -34.38
C PHE A 598 -25.17 31.52 -34.92
N LEU A 599 -24.40 32.56 -35.28
CA LEU A 599 -24.87 33.54 -36.25
C LEU A 599 -24.77 32.89 -37.64
N GLU A 600 -25.93 32.57 -38.24
CA GLU A 600 -26.01 32.12 -39.63
C GLU A 600 -25.46 33.22 -40.56
N PHE A 601 -24.28 32.97 -41.12
CA PHE A 601 -23.89 33.57 -42.40
C PHE A 601 -23.50 32.46 -43.37
N GLY A 602 -24.16 32.48 -44.53
CA GLY A 602 -24.16 31.40 -45.50
C GLY A 602 -22.80 31.00 -46.05
N LYS A 603 -22.66 29.69 -46.27
CA LYS A 603 -21.78 29.01 -47.25
C LYS A 603 -20.31 29.44 -47.28
N SER A 604 -19.52 29.03 -46.28
CA SER A 604 -18.13 28.52 -46.43
C SER A 604 -17.57 28.09 -45.07
N VAL A 605 -17.00 26.89 -44.96
CA VAL A 605 -16.56 26.23 -43.69
C VAL A 605 -15.18 26.71 -43.20
N VAL A 606 -14.74 27.93 -43.53
CA VAL A 606 -13.36 28.39 -43.22
C VAL A 606 -13.32 29.64 -42.31
N GLY A 607 -14.46 30.16 -41.86
CA GLY A 607 -14.55 31.42 -41.11
C GLY A 607 -14.55 31.33 -39.57
N LEU A 608 -13.95 30.31 -38.94
CA LEU A 608 -14.23 29.99 -37.52
C LEU A 608 -13.02 29.93 -36.57
N TRP A 609 -11.97 30.72 -36.81
CA TRP A 609 -10.75 30.69 -35.96
C TRP A 609 -10.48 31.98 -35.16
N LEU A 610 -11.38 32.98 -35.16
CA LEU A 610 -11.07 34.32 -34.64
C LEU A 610 -11.82 34.78 -33.38
N PHE A 611 -12.57 33.92 -32.68
CA PHE A 611 -13.39 34.36 -31.54
C PHE A 611 -13.31 33.45 -30.29
N CYS A 612 -12.11 33.12 -29.83
CA CYS A 612 -11.91 32.44 -28.53
C CYS A 612 -10.94 33.18 -27.58
N ILE A 613 -10.76 34.49 -27.73
CA ILE A 613 -9.95 35.28 -26.79
C ILE A 613 -10.69 36.59 -26.47
N GLN A 614 -11.21 36.73 -25.24
CA GLN A 614 -11.61 38.04 -24.69
C GLN A 614 -10.37 38.81 -24.17
N PRO A 615 -10.41 40.15 -24.14
CA PRO A 615 -9.37 40.97 -24.74
C PRO A 615 -8.32 41.47 -23.75
N SER A 616 -7.04 41.26 -24.06
CA SER A 616 -5.98 42.20 -23.68
C SER A 616 -5.64 43.06 -24.90
N HIS A 617 -5.75 44.38 -24.73
CA HIS A 617 -5.90 45.37 -25.81
C HIS A 617 -4.73 45.52 -26.81
N ASN A 618 -3.68 44.69 -26.72
CA ASN A 618 -2.52 44.75 -27.62
C ASN A 618 -2.37 43.53 -28.55
N PHE A 619 -3.24 42.50 -28.42
CA PHE A 619 -3.09 41.23 -29.14
C PHE A 619 -3.68 41.24 -30.57
N LEU A 620 -4.63 42.14 -30.87
CA LEU A 620 -5.32 42.17 -32.16
C LEU A 620 -4.43 42.61 -33.34
N GLY A 621 -3.45 43.49 -33.11
CA GLY A 621 -2.67 44.10 -34.20
C GLY A 621 -1.72 43.14 -34.92
N MET A 622 -0.99 42.31 -34.17
CA MET A 622 0.03 41.43 -34.76
C MET A 622 -0.54 40.15 -35.39
N VAL A 623 -1.64 39.63 -34.84
CA VAL A 623 -2.31 38.43 -35.38
C VAL A 623 -3.12 38.77 -36.63
N GLN A 624 -3.73 39.95 -36.71
CA GLN A 624 -4.39 40.41 -37.93
C GLN A 624 -3.42 40.52 -39.10
N GLU A 625 -2.24 41.14 -38.94
CA GLU A 625 -1.29 41.28 -40.05
C GLU A 625 -0.74 39.93 -40.52
N SER A 626 -0.42 39.01 -39.60
CA SER A 626 0.13 37.70 -39.96
C SER A 626 -0.89 36.80 -40.67
N CYS A 627 -2.15 36.83 -40.25
CA CYS A 627 -3.22 36.07 -40.89
C CYS A 627 -3.70 36.72 -42.21
N LEU A 628 -3.67 38.06 -42.35
CA LEU A 628 -3.98 38.74 -43.62
C LEU A 628 -2.92 38.48 -44.69
N VAL A 629 -1.64 38.41 -44.32
CA VAL A 629 -0.55 38.06 -45.26
C VAL A 629 -0.68 36.61 -45.75
N ALA A 630 -1.14 35.69 -44.89
CA ALA A 630 -1.43 34.31 -45.30
C ALA A 630 -2.69 34.19 -46.19
N TRP A 631 -3.63 35.13 -46.08
CA TRP A 631 -4.86 35.16 -46.88
C TRP A 631 -4.66 35.73 -48.29
N GLN A 632 -3.65 36.58 -48.51
CA GLN A 632 -3.32 37.11 -49.85
C GLN A 632 -2.58 36.11 -50.76
N HIS A 633 -2.15 34.96 -50.22
CA HIS A 633 -1.43 33.91 -50.95
C HIS A 633 -2.22 32.61 -51.17
N ILE A 634 -3.53 32.60 -50.87
CA ILE A 634 -4.50 31.55 -51.20
C ILE A 634 -5.49 32.13 -52.20
#